data_AF-A0A1P8EEF6-F1
#
_entry.id   AF-A0A1P8EEF6-F1
#
_cell.length_a   1.000
_cell.length_b   1.000
_cell.length_c   1.000
_cell.angle_alpha   90.00
_cell.angle_beta   90.00
_cell.angle_gamma   90.00
#
_symmetry.space_group_name_H-M   'P 1'
#
loop_
_entity.id
_entity.type
_entity.pdbx_description
1 polymer ?
#
loop_
_entity_poly.entity_id
_entity_poly.type
_entity_poly.pdbx_seq_one_letter_code
_entity_poly.pdbx_strand_id
1 'polypeptide(L)'
;MSFFALGVNHQTASVELREQVAFNAERLRDLLTQQHRHADLNDMVVVSTCNRTEVYAMTEHADLILNWLAETNGIEIKQLLHHVYRYQDAQAVTHLMRVASGLDSLMLGEPQILGQVKSALALSKDAQTVSSDLNRIFEYAFYAAKRVRSETAVGSHAVSMGYAVAQLALQVFSQPEKLTVMMVAAGEMNTLVAKHLAEMGVAKVIICNRSQARAEQLSQEIAHQVEVEIIAFDQLADNLHRADVVSSCTGSLHQVIFYQDIKAALKKRRYNQMLLVDLAVPRDIDPKVETLDGVYLYGVDDLQSVIDENLAQRRQAAVEAEVMVSQLASQLLTQQKILQAGSTIHAYRAHSEQQQQLELGRALAALQKGQAPEEVMTQLAHRLTKKLMHPTSILLREAAQHEHPDYFEWMKNQLNDVFEHERKPKNTAD
;
A
#
# COMPACT_ATOMS: atom_id res chain seq x y z
N MET A 1 -17.72 -2.49 9.93
CA MET A 1 -16.54 -1.77 9.43
C MET A 1 -16.23 -2.17 7.99
N SER A 2 -16.10 -1.19 7.10
CA SER A 2 -15.66 -1.36 5.72
C SER A 2 -14.17 -1.04 5.60
N PHE A 3 -13.53 -1.57 4.57
CA PHE A 3 -12.13 -1.25 4.25
C PHE A 3 -12.08 -0.03 3.33
N PHE A 4 -11.36 1.01 3.74
CA PHE A 4 -11.19 2.23 2.95
C PHE A 4 -9.74 2.44 2.55
N ALA A 5 -9.54 2.99 1.35
CA ALA A 5 -8.29 3.60 0.93
C ALA A 5 -8.60 5.06 0.57
N LEU A 6 -7.98 6.00 1.29
CA LEU A 6 -8.18 7.44 1.10
C LEU A 6 -6.83 8.12 1.07
N GLY A 7 -6.59 8.97 0.06
CA GLY A 7 -5.32 9.65 -0.03
C GLY A 7 -5.24 10.64 -1.18
N VAL A 8 -4.05 11.20 -1.33
CA VAL A 8 -3.66 12.02 -2.48
C VAL A 8 -2.46 11.38 -3.16
N ASN A 9 -2.33 11.59 -4.46
CA ASN A 9 -1.21 11.10 -5.25
C ASN A 9 -0.81 12.14 -6.32
N HIS A 10 0.28 11.88 -7.02
CA HIS A 10 0.80 12.72 -8.11
C HIS A 10 -0.22 13.01 -9.24
N GLN A 11 -1.25 12.15 -9.44
CA GLN A 11 -2.29 12.37 -10.45
C GLN A 11 -3.34 13.40 -10.02
N THR A 12 -3.54 13.53 -8.71
CA THR A 12 -4.65 14.30 -8.12
C THR A 12 -4.19 15.57 -7.43
N ALA A 13 -2.92 15.65 -7.02
CA ALA A 13 -2.35 16.75 -6.24
C ALA A 13 -0.99 17.19 -6.78
N SER A 14 -0.78 18.51 -6.81
CA SER A 14 0.54 19.11 -7.05
C SER A 14 1.57 18.65 -6.01
N VAL A 15 2.86 18.79 -6.35
CA VAL A 15 3.95 18.53 -5.40
C VAL A 15 3.73 19.33 -4.11
N GLU A 16 3.43 20.63 -4.21
CA GLU A 16 3.22 21.52 -3.06
C GLU A 16 2.18 21.00 -2.07
N LEU A 17 1.08 20.42 -2.55
CA LEU A 17 0.06 19.86 -1.68
C LEU A 17 0.53 18.54 -1.07
N ARG A 18 1.24 17.71 -1.84
CA ARG A 18 1.83 16.46 -1.33
C ARG A 18 2.87 16.71 -0.24
N GLU A 19 3.67 17.75 -0.35
CA GLU A 19 4.63 18.14 0.69
C GLU A 19 3.93 18.45 2.02
N GLN A 20 2.76 19.12 1.97
CA GLN A 20 2.00 19.48 3.17
C GLN A 20 1.41 18.26 3.87
N VAL A 21 1.04 17.21 3.13
CA VAL A 21 0.46 15.99 3.71
C VAL A 21 1.48 14.89 3.96
N ALA A 22 2.72 15.05 3.51
CA ALA A 22 3.76 14.04 3.63
C ALA A 22 4.18 13.80 5.08
N PHE A 23 4.47 12.53 5.38
CA PHE A 23 5.00 12.09 6.67
C PHE A 23 6.40 11.52 6.53
N ASN A 24 7.30 11.90 7.45
CA ASN A 24 8.50 11.11 7.69
C ASN A 24 8.21 9.98 8.70
N ALA A 25 9.07 8.97 8.76
CA ALA A 25 8.84 7.78 9.58
C ALA A 25 8.75 8.08 11.09
N GLU A 26 9.53 9.05 11.59
CA GLU A 26 9.53 9.44 13.01
C GLU A 26 8.22 10.12 13.41
N ARG A 27 7.83 11.17 12.69
CA ARG A 27 6.56 11.88 12.88
C ARG A 27 5.38 10.92 12.76
N LEU A 28 5.39 10.02 11.77
CA LEU A 28 4.31 9.07 11.58
C LEU A 28 4.18 8.09 12.76
N ARG A 29 5.29 7.59 13.30
CA ARG A 29 5.29 6.73 14.48
C ARG A 29 4.67 7.42 15.69
N ASP A 30 5.07 8.67 15.95
CA ASP A 30 4.57 9.44 17.08
C ASP A 30 3.06 9.69 16.95
N LEU A 31 2.60 10.03 15.73
CA LEU A 31 1.20 10.25 15.42
C LEU A 31 0.35 8.98 15.59
N LEU A 32 0.79 7.84 15.05
CA LEU A 32 0.06 6.58 15.20
C LEU A 32 -0.01 6.14 16.68
N THR A 33 1.04 6.39 17.46
CA THR A 33 1.06 6.10 18.90
C THR A 33 0.05 6.96 19.68
N GLN A 34 -0.13 8.22 19.28
CA GLN A 34 -1.17 9.10 19.84
C GLN A 34 -2.56 8.66 19.38
N GLN A 35 -2.71 8.33 18.10
CA GLN A 35 -3.96 7.93 17.48
C GLN A 35 -4.52 6.63 18.08
N HIS A 36 -3.67 5.71 18.51
CA HIS A 36 -4.09 4.49 19.21
C HIS A 36 -4.99 4.75 20.43
N ARG A 37 -4.91 5.95 21.03
CA ARG A 37 -5.75 6.36 22.16
C ARG A 37 -7.16 6.82 21.77
N HIS A 38 -7.43 7.01 20.48
CA HIS A 38 -8.73 7.38 19.93
C HIS A 38 -9.44 6.14 19.36
N ALA A 39 -10.60 5.80 19.90
CA ALA A 39 -11.29 4.54 19.57
C ALA A 39 -11.84 4.49 18.13
N ASP A 40 -12.20 5.64 17.55
CA ASP A 40 -12.98 5.68 16.31
C ASP A 40 -12.15 5.44 15.04
N LEU A 41 -10.82 5.54 15.12
CA LEU A 41 -9.88 5.28 14.03
C LEU A 41 -8.57 4.69 14.58
N ASN A 42 -8.63 3.42 15.01
CA ASN A 42 -7.48 2.68 15.57
C ASN A 42 -7.10 1.44 14.72
N ASP A 43 -7.65 1.31 13.52
CA ASP A 43 -7.31 0.23 12.60
C ASP A 43 -6.93 0.83 11.25
N MET A 44 -5.67 1.27 11.13
CA MET A 44 -5.16 2.01 9.98
C MET A 44 -3.69 1.74 9.66
N VAL A 45 -3.34 1.90 8.39
CA VAL A 45 -1.98 1.90 7.86
C VAL A 45 -1.79 3.14 6.99
N VAL A 46 -0.72 3.90 7.23
CA VAL A 46 -0.41 5.11 6.47
C VAL A 46 0.78 4.85 5.56
N VAL A 47 0.56 4.94 4.25
CA VAL A 47 1.59 4.82 3.22
C VAL A 47 1.92 6.23 2.73
N SER A 48 3.06 6.76 3.15
CA SER A 48 3.59 8.03 2.67
C SER A 48 4.87 7.78 1.87
N THR A 49 4.86 8.16 0.60
CA THR A 49 5.99 8.07 -0.32
C THR A 49 6.16 9.41 -1.03
N CYS A 50 7.15 9.54 -1.93
CA CYS A 50 7.28 10.75 -2.74
C CYS A 50 6.03 11.01 -3.60
N ASN A 51 5.34 9.96 -4.07
CA ASN A 51 4.26 10.06 -5.05
C ASN A 51 2.86 9.99 -4.46
N ARG A 52 2.71 9.67 -3.17
CA ARG A 52 1.41 9.52 -2.52
C ARG A 52 1.47 9.63 -1.01
N THR A 53 0.36 10.08 -0.43
CA THR A 53 0.05 9.88 0.98
C THR A 53 -1.34 9.27 1.07
N GLU A 54 -1.39 8.03 1.54
CA GLU A 54 -2.61 7.23 1.62
C GLU A 54 -2.80 6.67 3.02
N VAL A 55 -4.06 6.66 3.44
CA VAL A 55 -4.52 6.00 4.65
C VAL A 55 -5.43 4.85 4.25
N TYR A 56 -5.04 3.65 4.67
CA TYR A 56 -5.82 2.43 4.56
C TYR A 56 -6.41 2.12 5.92
N ALA A 57 -7.73 2.08 6.08
CA ALA A 57 -8.33 1.89 7.39
C ALA A 57 -9.60 1.04 7.37
N MET A 58 -9.85 0.34 8.46
CA MET A 58 -11.14 -0.28 8.75
C MET A 58 -11.95 0.67 9.61
N THR A 59 -13.05 1.19 9.07
CA THR A 59 -13.93 2.13 9.80
C THR A 59 -15.36 2.05 9.28
N GLU A 60 -16.30 2.66 10.00
CA GLU A 60 -17.68 2.85 9.53
C GLU A 60 -17.86 4.19 8.80
N HIS A 61 -16.95 5.14 9.03
CA HIS A 61 -17.06 6.50 8.50
C HIS A 61 -15.76 6.93 7.83
N ALA A 62 -15.75 7.00 6.50
CA ALA A 62 -14.58 7.44 5.74
C ALA A 62 -14.16 8.89 6.05
N ASP A 63 -15.09 9.73 6.48
CA ASP A 63 -14.83 11.14 6.81
C ASP A 63 -13.87 11.29 8.01
N LEU A 64 -13.82 10.29 8.90
CA LEU A 64 -12.85 10.26 9.99
C LEU A 64 -11.41 10.23 9.47
N ILE A 65 -11.17 9.50 8.38
CA ILE A 65 -9.84 9.39 7.75
C ILE A 65 -9.43 10.74 7.15
N LEU A 66 -10.36 11.39 6.47
CA LEU A 66 -10.13 12.69 5.84
C LEU A 66 -9.85 13.78 6.88
N ASN A 67 -10.67 13.83 7.94
CA ASN A 67 -10.49 14.77 9.04
C ASN A 67 -9.15 14.53 9.74
N TRP A 68 -8.81 13.28 10.02
CA TRP A 68 -7.53 12.91 10.60
C TRP A 68 -6.35 13.38 9.75
N LEU A 69 -6.39 13.15 8.44
CA LEU A 69 -5.32 13.54 7.51
C LEU A 69 -5.16 15.07 7.45
N ALA A 70 -6.27 15.80 7.48
CA ALA A 70 -6.29 17.27 7.46
C ALA A 70 -5.77 17.87 8.78
N GLU A 71 -6.31 17.42 9.92
CA GLU A 71 -5.95 17.91 11.26
C GLU A 71 -4.47 17.66 11.58
N THR A 72 -4.00 16.45 11.27
CA THR A 72 -2.63 16.03 11.56
C THR A 72 -1.59 16.84 10.78
N ASN A 73 -1.97 17.38 9.61
CA ASN A 73 -1.12 18.19 8.75
C ASN A 73 -1.42 19.69 8.81
N GLY A 74 -2.40 20.12 9.61
CA GLY A 74 -2.79 21.53 9.74
C GLY A 74 -3.34 22.13 8.45
N ILE A 75 -4.00 21.32 7.61
CA ILE A 75 -4.57 21.75 6.31
C ILE A 75 -6.08 21.88 6.45
N GLU A 76 -6.69 22.86 5.77
CA GLU A 76 -8.15 22.97 5.73
C GLU A 76 -8.75 21.78 4.95
N ILE A 77 -9.74 21.11 5.53
CA ILE A 77 -10.42 19.94 4.92
C ILE A 77 -10.93 20.26 3.51
N LYS A 78 -11.40 21.49 3.26
CA LYS A 78 -11.87 21.95 1.93
C LYS A 78 -10.78 21.96 0.86
N GLN A 79 -9.55 22.28 1.24
CA GLN A 79 -8.42 22.22 0.32
C GLN A 79 -8.15 20.76 -0.05
N LEU A 80 -8.21 19.85 0.91
CA LEU A 80 -7.92 18.43 0.71
C LEU A 80 -9.04 17.69 -0.08
N LEU A 81 -10.31 18.05 0.16
CA LEU A 81 -11.50 17.45 -0.47
C LEU A 81 -11.46 17.38 -1.99
N HIS A 82 -10.89 18.39 -2.66
CA HIS A 82 -10.85 18.46 -4.12
C HIS A 82 -9.76 17.58 -4.76
N HIS A 83 -8.82 17.08 -3.95
CA HIS A 83 -7.66 16.32 -4.42
C HIS A 83 -7.63 14.88 -3.90
N VAL A 84 -8.48 14.55 -2.91
CA VAL A 84 -8.52 13.21 -2.34
C VAL A 84 -9.37 12.26 -3.17
N TYR A 85 -8.84 11.08 -3.46
CA TYR A 85 -9.65 9.94 -3.88
C TYR A 85 -10.05 9.08 -2.68
N ARG A 86 -11.20 8.43 -2.82
CA ARG A 86 -11.74 7.51 -1.83
C ARG A 86 -12.22 6.24 -2.51
N TYR A 87 -11.66 5.12 -2.07
CA TYR A 87 -12.11 3.78 -2.45
C TYR A 87 -12.64 3.02 -1.25
N GLN A 88 -13.62 2.15 -1.49
CA GLN A 88 -14.27 1.33 -0.47
C GLN A 88 -14.27 -0.14 -0.87
N ASP A 89 -14.05 -1.01 0.12
CA ASP A 89 -14.09 -2.46 0.07
C ASP A 89 -13.35 -3.02 -1.15
N ALA A 90 -14.07 -3.56 -2.13
CA ALA A 90 -13.49 -4.12 -3.35
C ALA A 90 -12.54 -3.15 -4.07
N GLN A 91 -12.93 -1.89 -4.18
CA GLN A 91 -12.12 -0.88 -4.84
C GLN A 91 -10.86 -0.56 -4.04
N ALA A 92 -10.95 -0.53 -2.71
CA ALA A 92 -9.80 -0.28 -1.84
C ALA A 92 -8.80 -1.44 -1.89
N VAL A 93 -9.29 -2.68 -1.92
CA VAL A 93 -8.45 -3.88 -2.12
C VAL A 93 -7.73 -3.84 -3.46
N THR A 94 -8.48 -3.59 -4.54
CA THR A 94 -7.92 -3.47 -5.89
C THR A 94 -6.88 -2.34 -5.93
N HIS A 95 -7.16 -1.18 -5.35
CA HIS A 95 -6.24 -0.06 -5.28
C HIS A 95 -4.95 -0.42 -4.54
N LEU A 96 -5.03 -1.00 -3.35
CA LEU A 96 -3.86 -1.46 -2.60
C LEU A 96 -3.00 -2.44 -3.41
N MET A 97 -3.63 -3.38 -4.12
CA MET A 97 -2.92 -4.32 -4.99
C MET A 97 -2.25 -3.63 -6.18
N ARG A 98 -2.92 -2.66 -6.82
CA ARG A 98 -2.33 -1.85 -7.91
C ARG A 98 -1.10 -1.10 -7.42
N VAL A 99 -1.20 -0.43 -6.27
CA VAL A 99 -0.10 0.30 -5.63
C VAL A 99 1.06 -0.63 -5.30
N ALA A 100 0.79 -1.73 -4.58
CA ALA A 100 1.82 -2.68 -4.18
C ALA A 100 2.48 -3.40 -5.38
N SER A 101 1.78 -3.52 -6.50
CA SER A 101 2.30 -4.09 -7.76
C SER A 101 3.08 -3.08 -8.61
N GLY A 102 3.07 -1.79 -8.26
CA GLY A 102 3.68 -0.71 -9.03
C GLY A 102 2.90 -0.30 -10.28
N LEU A 103 1.62 -0.66 -10.39
CA LEU A 103 0.75 -0.27 -11.51
C LEU A 103 0.26 1.16 -11.42
N ASP A 104 0.22 1.71 -10.20
CA ASP A 104 -0.13 3.11 -9.95
C ASP A 104 1.10 3.96 -9.62
N SER A 105 2.31 3.47 -9.90
CA SER A 105 3.55 4.23 -9.68
C SER A 105 3.85 5.16 -10.85
N LEU A 106 4.51 6.29 -10.57
CA LEU A 106 5.06 7.19 -11.60
C LEU A 106 5.92 6.40 -12.60
N MET A 107 6.72 5.47 -12.08
CA MET A 107 7.45 4.46 -12.83
C MET A 107 6.71 3.12 -12.79
N LEU A 108 6.12 2.72 -13.92
CA LEU A 108 5.36 1.48 -14.00
C LEU A 108 6.24 0.27 -13.63
N GLY A 109 5.77 -0.54 -12.66
CA GLY A 109 6.42 -1.78 -12.23
C GLY A 109 7.59 -1.59 -11.25
N GLU A 110 7.81 -0.38 -10.74
CA GLU A 110 8.86 -0.06 -9.79
C GLU A 110 8.86 -1.03 -8.58
N PRO A 111 9.96 -1.77 -8.31
CA PRO A 111 10.01 -2.74 -7.21
C PRO A 111 9.90 -2.13 -5.80
N GLN A 112 10.27 -0.85 -5.65
CA GLN A 112 10.47 -0.18 -4.37
C GLN A 112 9.15 0.03 -3.61
N ILE A 113 8.05 0.32 -4.32
CA ILE A 113 6.75 0.61 -3.69
C ILE A 113 6.27 -0.55 -2.81
N LEU A 114 6.51 -1.80 -3.21
CA LEU A 114 6.16 -2.97 -2.40
C LEU A 114 6.92 -2.97 -1.06
N GLY A 115 8.19 -2.56 -1.07
CA GLY A 115 9.00 -2.41 0.14
C GLY A 115 8.50 -1.28 1.04
N GLN A 116 8.08 -0.16 0.44
CA GLN A 116 7.51 0.98 1.16
C GLN A 116 6.18 0.62 1.84
N VAL A 117 5.26 -0.07 1.14
CA VAL A 117 3.98 -0.51 1.72
C VAL A 117 4.22 -1.53 2.86
N LYS A 118 5.20 -2.42 2.73
CA LYS A 118 5.58 -3.33 3.84
C LYS A 118 6.12 -2.58 5.05
N SER A 119 6.95 -1.56 4.82
CA SER A 119 7.51 -0.74 5.88
C SER A 119 6.42 0.07 6.60
N ALA A 120 5.45 0.59 5.86
CA ALA A 120 4.27 1.26 6.40
C ALA A 120 3.42 0.33 7.29
N LEU A 121 3.18 -0.91 6.84
CA LEU A 121 2.47 -1.91 7.65
C LEU A 121 3.26 -2.25 8.92
N ALA A 122 4.58 -2.44 8.83
CA ALA A 122 5.43 -2.74 9.99
C ALA A 122 5.40 -1.60 11.02
N LEU A 123 5.53 -0.35 10.56
CA LEU A 123 5.42 0.83 11.42
C LEU A 123 4.06 0.91 12.13
N SER A 124 2.98 0.61 11.40
CA SER A 124 1.62 0.67 11.94
C SER A 124 1.35 -0.47 12.94
N LYS A 125 1.93 -1.65 12.71
CA LYS A 125 1.93 -2.78 13.66
C LYS A 125 2.69 -2.44 14.94
N ASP A 126 3.87 -1.84 14.82
CA ASP A 126 4.67 -1.40 15.98
C ASP A 126 3.90 -0.37 16.82
N ALA A 127 3.09 0.48 16.18
CA ALA A 127 2.20 1.43 16.82
C ALA A 127 0.86 0.82 17.31
N GLN A 128 0.65 -0.50 17.16
CA GLN A 128 -0.56 -1.22 17.57
C GLN A 128 -1.87 -0.69 16.96
N THR A 129 -1.80 -0.20 15.73
CA THR A 129 -2.95 0.37 14.98
C THR A 129 -3.46 -0.57 13.88
N VAL A 130 -3.14 -1.86 13.93
CA VAL A 130 -3.46 -2.83 12.86
C VAL A 130 -4.15 -4.04 13.44
N SER A 131 -5.40 -4.28 13.04
CA SER A 131 -6.15 -5.48 13.37
C SER A 131 -5.69 -6.72 12.58
N SER A 132 -6.17 -7.89 12.98
CA SER A 132 -5.95 -9.13 12.23
C SER A 132 -6.51 -9.06 10.81
N ASP A 133 -7.64 -8.38 10.64
CA ASP A 133 -8.35 -8.29 9.36
C ASP A 133 -7.61 -7.36 8.41
N LEU A 134 -7.20 -6.18 8.89
CA LEU A 134 -6.39 -5.24 8.12
C LEU A 134 -5.04 -5.87 7.74
N ASN A 135 -4.37 -6.53 8.69
CA ASN A 135 -3.12 -7.24 8.41
C ASN A 135 -3.28 -8.28 7.30
N ARG A 136 -4.36 -9.09 7.34
CA ARG A 136 -4.62 -10.12 6.33
C ARG A 136 -4.83 -9.55 4.94
N ILE A 137 -5.49 -8.39 4.82
CA ILE A 137 -5.66 -7.69 3.53
C ILE A 137 -4.29 -7.30 2.96
N PHE A 138 -3.41 -6.71 3.78
CA PHE A 138 -2.06 -6.33 3.35
C PHE A 138 -1.18 -7.53 2.99
N GLU A 139 -1.22 -8.61 3.78
CA GLU A 139 -0.48 -9.84 3.48
C GLU A 139 -0.91 -10.45 2.14
N TYR A 140 -2.22 -10.47 1.87
CA TYR A 140 -2.73 -10.92 0.60
C TYR A 140 -2.35 -9.96 -0.55
N ALA A 141 -2.34 -8.64 -0.32
CA ALA A 141 -1.86 -7.67 -1.29
C ALA A 141 -0.37 -7.88 -1.62
N PHE A 142 0.48 -8.24 -0.65
CA PHE A 142 1.89 -8.58 -0.91
C PHE A 142 2.05 -9.86 -1.70
N TYR A 143 1.22 -10.87 -1.44
CA TYR A 143 1.15 -12.09 -2.24
C TYR A 143 0.74 -11.75 -3.69
N ALA A 144 -0.32 -10.97 -3.85
CA ALA A 144 -0.82 -10.55 -5.15
C ALA A 144 0.23 -9.76 -5.95
N ALA A 145 0.88 -8.77 -5.32
CA ALA A 145 1.92 -7.97 -5.94
C ALA A 145 3.11 -8.80 -6.42
N LYS A 146 3.54 -9.80 -5.63
CA LYS A 146 4.60 -10.72 -6.06
C LYS A 146 4.18 -11.51 -7.29
N ARG A 147 2.97 -12.07 -7.30
CA ARG A 147 2.44 -12.84 -8.44
C ARG A 147 2.30 -11.99 -9.69
N VAL A 148 1.70 -10.81 -9.58
CA VAL A 148 1.57 -9.86 -10.69
C VAL A 148 2.93 -9.56 -11.30
N ARG A 149 3.95 -9.28 -10.48
CA ARG A 149 5.30 -8.98 -10.99
C ARG A 149 6.03 -10.19 -11.58
N SER A 150 5.79 -11.40 -11.08
CA SER A 150 6.46 -12.61 -11.58
C SER A 150 5.77 -13.23 -12.80
N GLU A 151 4.46 -13.06 -12.91
CA GLU A 151 3.63 -13.71 -13.93
C GLU A 151 3.24 -12.75 -15.08
N THR A 152 3.59 -11.46 -14.98
CA THR A 152 3.34 -10.47 -16.04
C THR A 152 4.60 -9.71 -16.44
N ALA A 153 4.56 -9.10 -17.62
CA ALA A 153 5.67 -8.32 -18.16
C ALA A 153 5.96 -7.01 -17.39
N VAL A 154 5.11 -6.60 -16.44
CA VAL A 154 5.33 -5.38 -15.63
C VAL A 154 6.58 -5.47 -14.77
N GLY A 155 6.91 -6.67 -14.26
CA GLY A 155 8.11 -6.85 -13.44
C GLY A 155 9.42 -6.79 -14.22
N SER A 156 9.43 -7.22 -15.48
CA SER A 156 10.62 -7.31 -16.33
C SER A 156 10.92 -6.04 -17.13
N HIS A 157 9.93 -5.17 -17.32
CA HIS A 157 10.07 -3.89 -18.04
C HIS A 157 10.07 -2.67 -17.09
N ALA A 158 10.30 -2.89 -15.80
CA ALA A 158 10.33 -1.83 -14.81
C ALA A 158 11.50 -0.88 -15.08
N VAL A 159 11.19 0.40 -15.26
CA VAL A 159 12.22 1.45 -15.32
C VAL A 159 12.42 2.03 -13.94
N SER A 160 13.67 2.17 -13.53
CA SER A 160 14.01 2.80 -12.26
C SER A 160 14.10 4.32 -12.40
N MET A 161 13.85 5.04 -11.31
CA MET A 161 14.17 6.47 -11.22
C MET A 161 15.62 6.77 -11.58
N GLY A 162 16.55 5.89 -11.20
CA GLY A 162 17.97 6.09 -11.50
C GLY A 162 18.29 6.08 -12.99
N TYR A 163 17.60 5.23 -13.78
CA TYR A 163 17.73 5.25 -15.23
C TYR A 163 17.20 6.57 -15.83
N ALA A 164 16.06 7.06 -15.34
CA ALA A 164 15.47 8.32 -15.78
C ALA A 164 16.44 9.50 -15.58
N VAL A 165 17.07 9.56 -14.41
CA VAL A 165 18.06 10.59 -14.06
C VAL A 165 19.29 10.49 -14.95
N ALA A 166 19.78 9.27 -15.24
CA ALA A 166 20.91 9.07 -16.14
C ALA A 166 20.57 9.54 -17.58
N GLN A 167 19.38 9.23 -18.09
CA GLN A 167 18.94 9.73 -19.40
C GLN A 167 18.83 11.25 -19.44
N LEU A 168 18.27 11.86 -18.39
CA LEU A 168 18.20 13.31 -18.26
C LEU A 168 19.59 13.95 -18.25
N ALA A 169 20.56 13.34 -17.56
CA ALA A 169 21.94 13.81 -17.55
C ALA A 169 22.57 13.80 -18.96
N LEU A 170 22.28 12.78 -19.79
CA LEU A 170 22.75 12.71 -21.18
C LEU A 170 22.10 13.73 -22.11
N GLN A 171 20.88 14.17 -21.81
CA GLN A 171 20.21 15.23 -22.57
C GLN A 171 20.85 16.61 -22.28
N VAL A 172 21.28 16.84 -21.04
CA VAL A 172 21.93 18.10 -20.64
C VAL A 172 23.42 18.11 -20.99
N PHE A 173 24.12 16.99 -20.81
CA PHE A 173 25.58 16.89 -20.97
C PHE A 173 25.97 15.83 -22.00
N SER A 174 26.79 16.24 -22.98
CA SER A 174 27.20 15.38 -24.10
C SER A 174 28.42 14.47 -23.83
N GLN A 175 29.13 14.67 -22.72
CA GLN A 175 30.37 13.97 -22.38
C GLN A 175 30.30 13.41 -20.94
N PRO A 176 29.62 12.27 -20.74
CA PRO A 176 29.45 11.67 -19.41
C PRO A 176 30.78 11.40 -18.71
N GLU A 177 31.81 11.00 -19.45
CA GLU A 177 33.16 10.67 -18.97
C GLU A 177 33.93 11.82 -18.33
N LYS A 178 33.37 13.04 -18.36
CA LYS A 178 33.93 14.23 -17.68
C LYS A 178 33.07 14.71 -16.51
N LEU A 179 31.89 14.12 -16.32
CA LEU A 179 30.93 14.59 -15.34
C LEU A 179 31.33 14.18 -13.93
N THR A 180 31.24 15.14 -13.02
CA THR A 180 31.24 14.90 -11.59
C THR A 180 29.81 14.92 -11.07
N VAL A 181 29.38 13.81 -10.49
CA VAL A 181 28.04 13.67 -9.90
C VAL A 181 28.15 13.78 -8.38
N MET A 182 27.23 14.51 -7.74
CA MET A 182 27.10 14.53 -6.29
C MET A 182 25.78 13.87 -5.85
N MET A 183 25.90 12.88 -4.97
CA MET A 183 24.77 12.18 -4.35
C MET A 183 24.56 12.73 -2.94
N VAL A 184 23.45 13.42 -2.73
CA VAL A 184 23.09 14.02 -1.45
C VAL A 184 22.14 13.08 -0.72
N ALA A 185 22.66 12.46 0.34
CA ALA A 185 22.16 11.26 1.01
C ALA A 185 22.30 9.96 0.19
N ALA A 186 22.80 8.92 0.85
CA ALA A 186 22.94 7.56 0.30
C ALA A 186 21.73 6.69 0.68
N GLY A 187 20.54 7.14 0.30
CA GLY A 187 19.29 6.37 0.42
C GLY A 187 19.08 5.43 -0.77
N GLU A 188 18.07 4.55 -0.70
CA GLU A 188 17.78 3.55 -1.74
C GLU A 188 17.67 4.14 -3.15
N MET A 189 16.95 5.26 -3.28
CA MET A 189 16.74 5.92 -4.58
C MET A 189 18.04 6.49 -5.14
N ASN A 190 18.80 7.23 -4.32
CA ASN A 190 20.10 7.76 -4.73
C ASN A 190 21.14 6.65 -4.97
N THR A 191 21.06 5.50 -4.31
CA THR A 191 21.91 4.34 -4.64
C THR A 191 21.65 3.85 -6.06
N LEU A 192 20.40 3.81 -6.51
CA LEU A 192 20.05 3.40 -7.87
C LEU A 192 20.49 4.43 -8.91
N VAL A 193 20.31 5.72 -8.61
CA VAL A 193 20.81 6.82 -9.46
C VAL A 193 22.32 6.72 -9.61
N ALA A 194 23.04 6.54 -8.51
CA ALA A 194 24.50 6.44 -8.51
C ALA A 194 25.00 5.24 -9.33
N LYS A 195 24.34 4.08 -9.22
CA LYS A 195 24.66 2.89 -10.01
C LYS A 195 24.47 3.14 -11.50
N HIS A 196 23.33 3.70 -11.92
CA HIS A 196 23.09 3.97 -13.34
C HIS A 196 24.02 5.04 -13.91
N LEU A 197 24.36 6.07 -13.13
CA LEU A 197 25.35 7.08 -13.56
C LEU A 197 26.78 6.50 -13.61
N ALA A 198 27.13 5.58 -12.72
CA ALA A 198 28.40 4.86 -12.78
C ALA A 198 28.47 3.92 -14.01
N GLU A 199 27.39 3.18 -14.31
CA GLU A 199 27.26 2.36 -15.51
C GLU A 199 27.33 3.19 -16.80
N MET A 200 26.83 4.43 -16.77
CA MET A 200 26.95 5.41 -17.85
C MET A 200 28.40 5.88 -18.06
N GLY A 201 29.29 5.66 -17.10
CA GLY A 201 30.71 5.99 -17.20
C GLY A 201 31.04 7.42 -16.79
N VAL A 202 30.37 7.98 -15.77
CA VAL A 202 30.75 9.30 -15.23
C VAL A 202 32.17 9.31 -14.66
N ALA A 203 32.83 10.47 -14.68
CA ALA A 203 34.21 10.59 -14.25
C ALA A 203 34.37 10.32 -12.74
N LYS A 204 33.47 10.90 -11.95
CA LYS A 204 33.56 10.91 -10.49
C LYS A 204 32.20 10.99 -9.82
N VAL A 205 32.04 10.26 -8.73
CA VAL A 205 30.86 10.35 -7.84
C VAL A 205 31.30 10.85 -6.46
N ILE A 206 30.71 11.94 -6.00
CA ILE A 206 30.88 12.49 -4.66
C ILE A 206 29.65 12.11 -3.82
N ILE A 207 29.85 11.36 -2.74
CA ILE A 207 28.77 10.96 -1.84
C ILE A 207 28.80 11.88 -0.62
N CYS A 208 27.73 12.67 -0.45
CA CYS A 208 27.54 13.55 0.69
C CYS A 208 26.45 12.98 1.61
N ASN A 209 26.80 12.52 2.81
CA ASN A 209 25.83 11.85 3.68
C ASN A 209 26.07 12.12 5.17
N ARG A 210 24.98 12.07 5.96
CA ARG A 210 25.08 12.19 7.43
C ARG A 210 25.62 10.91 8.08
N SER A 211 25.28 9.75 7.52
CA SER A 211 25.75 8.44 8.00
C SER A 211 26.94 7.98 7.17
N GLN A 212 28.11 7.94 7.81
CA GLN A 212 29.33 7.46 7.18
C GLN A 212 29.18 6.01 6.68
N ALA A 213 28.63 5.11 7.50
CA ALA A 213 28.45 3.70 7.14
C ALA A 213 27.61 3.52 5.85
N ARG A 214 26.53 4.28 5.66
CA ARG A 214 25.73 4.22 4.42
C ARG A 214 26.49 4.77 3.21
N ALA A 215 27.30 5.81 3.39
CA ALA A 215 28.13 6.35 2.31
C ALA A 215 29.22 5.37 1.88
N GLU A 216 29.87 4.72 2.85
CA GLU A 216 30.87 3.68 2.60
C GLU A 216 30.27 2.48 1.88
N GLN A 217 29.07 2.04 2.26
CA GLN A 217 28.36 0.97 1.57
C GLN A 217 28.13 1.31 0.09
N LEU A 218 27.54 2.48 -0.20
CA LEU A 218 27.31 2.91 -1.57
C LEU A 218 28.63 3.04 -2.35
N SER A 219 29.67 3.59 -1.72
CA SER A 219 30.99 3.70 -2.33
C SER A 219 31.54 2.33 -2.73
N GLN A 220 31.46 1.31 -1.86
CA GLN A 220 31.92 -0.03 -2.16
C GLN A 220 31.14 -0.66 -3.33
N GLU A 221 29.84 -0.39 -3.42
CA GLU A 221 28.99 -0.92 -4.49
C GLU A 221 29.38 -0.38 -5.88
N ILE A 222 29.87 0.86 -6.00
CA ILE A 222 30.16 1.50 -7.30
C ILE A 222 31.65 1.74 -7.59
N ALA A 223 32.55 1.57 -6.60
CA ALA A 223 33.99 1.88 -6.74
C ALA A 223 34.72 1.09 -7.83
N HIS A 224 34.14 -0.02 -8.30
CA HIS A 224 34.70 -0.81 -9.41
C HIS A 224 34.46 -0.18 -10.79
N GLN A 225 33.56 0.80 -10.89
CA GLN A 225 33.17 1.45 -12.15
C GLN A 225 33.62 2.91 -12.23
N VAL A 226 33.70 3.61 -11.09
CA VAL A 226 33.91 5.06 -11.04
C VAL A 226 34.76 5.48 -9.84
N GLU A 227 35.49 6.60 -9.96
CA GLU A 227 36.15 7.23 -8.81
C GLU A 227 35.09 7.74 -7.81
N VAL A 228 35.22 7.34 -6.55
CA VAL A 228 34.29 7.77 -5.50
C VAL A 228 35.01 8.58 -4.43
N GLU A 229 34.40 9.68 -4.02
CA GLU A 229 34.83 10.47 -2.87
C GLU A 229 33.67 10.62 -1.89
N ILE A 230 33.93 10.39 -0.60
CA ILE A 230 32.94 10.60 0.46
C ILE A 230 33.25 11.92 1.15
N ILE A 231 32.24 12.77 1.27
CA ILE A 231 32.31 14.03 2.03
C ILE A 231 31.26 14.05 3.14
N ALA A 232 31.56 14.75 4.23
CA ALA A 232 30.63 14.92 5.32
C ALA A 232 29.48 15.86 4.92
N PHE A 233 28.30 15.67 5.52
CA PHE A 233 27.09 16.41 5.16
C PHE A 233 27.18 17.91 5.46
N ASP A 234 27.89 18.30 6.51
CA ASP A 234 28.17 19.68 6.87
C ASP A 234 29.03 20.42 5.83
N GLN A 235 29.74 19.69 4.97
CA GLN A 235 30.55 20.23 3.88
C GLN A 235 29.79 20.32 2.55
N LEU A 236 28.49 20.03 2.51
CA LEU A 236 27.67 20.01 1.30
C LEU A 236 27.79 21.33 0.53
N ALA A 237 27.44 22.45 1.16
CA ALA A 237 27.38 23.76 0.53
C ALA A 237 28.74 24.18 -0.08
N ASP A 238 29.84 23.89 0.61
CA ASP A 238 31.18 24.22 0.14
C ASP A 238 31.62 23.42 -1.09
N ASN A 239 31.05 22.22 -1.28
CA ASN A 239 31.45 21.30 -2.35
C ASN A 239 30.50 21.28 -3.56
N LEU A 240 29.32 21.91 -3.49
CA LEU A 240 28.35 21.94 -4.61
C LEU A 240 28.96 22.39 -5.95
N HIS A 241 29.91 23.33 -5.91
CA HIS A 241 30.58 23.85 -7.11
C HIS A 241 31.36 22.78 -7.91
N ARG A 242 31.69 21.65 -7.30
CA ARG A 242 32.47 20.58 -7.93
C ARG A 242 31.61 19.69 -8.82
N ALA A 243 30.30 19.69 -8.63
CA ALA A 243 29.38 18.77 -9.29
C ALA A 243 28.69 19.41 -10.49
N ASP A 244 28.62 18.65 -11.59
CA ASP A 244 27.83 18.99 -12.77
C ASP A 244 26.39 18.49 -12.62
N VAL A 245 26.22 17.35 -11.95
CA VAL A 245 24.91 16.77 -11.60
C VAL A 245 24.83 16.62 -10.08
N VAL A 246 23.75 17.09 -9.47
CA VAL A 246 23.45 16.88 -8.04
C VAL A 246 22.12 16.14 -7.93
N SER A 247 22.12 14.96 -7.33
CA SER A 247 20.90 14.19 -7.05
C SER A 247 20.65 14.15 -5.55
N SER A 248 19.49 14.65 -5.11
CA SER A 248 19.10 14.69 -3.70
C SER A 248 17.88 13.83 -3.44
N CYS A 249 17.92 13.05 -2.36
CA CYS A 249 16.80 12.26 -1.89
C CYS A 249 16.93 12.02 -0.38
N THR A 250 16.86 13.08 0.41
CA THR A 250 16.92 12.99 1.87
C THR A 250 15.55 12.68 2.47
N GLY A 251 15.54 12.24 3.73
CA GLY A 251 14.31 12.08 4.52
C GLY A 251 13.95 13.32 5.33
N SER A 252 14.53 14.47 4.99
CA SER A 252 14.33 15.73 5.72
C SER A 252 12.93 16.29 5.48
N LEU A 253 12.34 16.93 6.49
CA LEU A 253 11.13 17.75 6.32
C LEU A 253 11.46 19.20 5.93
N HIS A 254 12.74 19.51 5.80
CA HIS A 254 13.26 20.84 5.48
C HIS A 254 14.25 20.75 4.33
N GLN A 255 14.29 21.81 3.53
CA GLN A 255 15.30 22.00 2.49
C GLN A 255 16.71 21.92 3.08
N VAL A 256 17.60 21.28 2.33
CA VAL A 256 19.01 21.10 2.67
C VAL A 256 19.96 21.75 1.67
N ILE A 257 19.46 22.11 0.48
CA ILE A 257 20.20 22.86 -0.54
C ILE A 257 19.46 24.18 -0.78
N PHE A 258 20.06 25.29 -0.34
CA PHE A 258 19.43 26.60 -0.41
C PHE A 258 19.86 27.38 -1.66
N TYR A 259 19.03 28.35 -2.07
CA TYR A 259 19.31 29.26 -3.19
C TYR A 259 20.71 29.91 -3.13
N GLN A 260 21.12 30.33 -1.93
CA GLN A 260 22.40 31.01 -1.75
C GLN A 260 23.61 30.09 -2.02
N ASP A 261 23.49 28.80 -1.67
CA ASP A 261 24.55 27.82 -1.84
C ASP A 261 24.78 27.52 -3.32
N ILE A 262 23.71 27.30 -4.08
CA ILE A 262 23.78 27.09 -5.53
C ILE A 262 24.29 28.34 -6.24
N LYS A 263 23.83 29.53 -5.85
CA LYS A 263 24.33 30.79 -6.41
C LYS A 263 25.83 30.97 -6.19
N ALA A 264 26.33 30.64 -4.99
CA ALA A 264 27.76 30.68 -4.70
C ALA A 264 28.54 29.61 -5.50
N ALA A 265 27.96 28.42 -5.66
CA ALA A 265 28.54 27.34 -6.43
C ALA A 265 28.70 27.70 -7.91
N LEU A 266 27.66 28.25 -8.56
CA LEU A 266 27.69 28.73 -9.94
C LEU A 266 28.79 29.77 -10.16
N LYS A 267 28.96 30.72 -9.22
CA LYS A 267 30.01 31.73 -9.30
C LYS A 267 31.41 31.09 -9.32
N LYS A 268 31.66 30.08 -8.47
CA LYS A 268 32.91 29.31 -8.46
C LYS A 268 33.09 28.50 -9.74
N ARG A 269 31.99 28.00 -10.32
CA ARG A 269 31.93 27.26 -11.60
C ARG A 269 32.00 28.15 -12.84
N ARG A 270 32.17 29.47 -12.69
CA ARG A 270 32.14 30.44 -13.80
C ARG A 270 30.84 30.35 -14.62
N TYR A 271 29.72 30.05 -13.94
CA TYR A 271 28.38 29.89 -14.52
C TYR A 271 28.26 28.74 -15.53
N ASN A 272 29.12 27.73 -15.44
CA ASN A 272 28.90 26.46 -16.12
C ASN A 272 27.63 25.79 -15.58
N GLN A 273 26.92 25.12 -16.48
CA GLN A 273 25.62 24.52 -16.21
C GLN A 273 25.68 23.49 -15.07
N MET A 274 24.59 23.39 -14.31
CA MET A 274 24.35 22.40 -13.27
C MET A 274 22.99 21.76 -13.48
N LEU A 275 22.93 20.43 -13.41
CA LEU A 275 21.69 19.67 -13.33
C LEU A 275 21.43 19.31 -11.86
N LEU A 276 20.29 19.75 -11.35
CA LEU A 276 19.82 19.44 -10.00
C LEU A 276 18.60 18.55 -10.13
N VAL A 277 18.64 17.37 -9.51
CA VAL A 277 17.54 16.43 -9.48
C VAL A 277 17.10 16.25 -8.03
N ASP A 278 15.89 16.74 -7.72
CA ASP A 278 15.28 16.62 -6.41
C ASP A 278 14.26 15.48 -6.41
N LEU A 279 14.64 14.38 -5.77
CA LEU A 279 13.82 13.19 -5.66
C LEU A 279 13.06 13.11 -4.32
N ALA A 280 13.22 14.11 -3.45
CA ALA A 280 12.60 14.16 -2.14
C ALA A 280 11.22 14.84 -2.18
N VAL A 281 10.33 14.37 -1.30
CA VAL A 281 9.05 15.04 -0.99
C VAL A 281 8.85 14.90 0.53
N PRO A 282 8.96 15.99 1.32
CA PRO A 282 9.22 17.37 0.92
C PRO A 282 10.54 17.61 0.17
N ARG A 283 10.58 18.62 -0.71
CA ARG A 283 11.75 18.95 -1.54
C ARG A 283 12.97 19.27 -0.69
N ASP A 284 14.12 18.72 -1.10
CA ASP A 284 15.42 19.01 -0.52
C ASP A 284 16.00 20.35 -1.01
N ILE A 285 15.62 20.76 -2.22
CA ILE A 285 16.19 21.90 -2.93
C ILE A 285 15.20 23.05 -2.90
N ASP A 286 15.68 24.25 -2.55
CA ASP A 286 14.88 25.48 -2.64
C ASP A 286 14.43 25.70 -4.09
N PRO A 287 13.11 25.69 -4.41
CA PRO A 287 12.61 25.85 -5.78
C PRO A 287 13.07 27.16 -6.45
N LYS A 288 13.42 28.19 -5.66
CA LYS A 288 13.96 29.44 -6.20
C LYS A 288 15.24 29.26 -7.01
N VAL A 289 15.97 28.14 -6.86
CA VAL A 289 17.18 27.88 -7.66
C VAL A 289 16.90 27.79 -9.15
N GLU A 290 15.67 27.45 -9.55
CA GLU A 290 15.25 27.41 -10.96
C GLU A 290 15.35 28.79 -11.64
N THR A 291 15.31 29.88 -10.85
CA THR A 291 15.46 31.25 -11.38
C THR A 291 16.91 31.62 -11.73
N LEU A 292 17.88 30.76 -11.43
CA LEU A 292 19.30 31.02 -11.70
C LEU A 292 19.67 30.56 -13.12
N ASP A 293 20.28 31.47 -13.89
CA ASP A 293 20.85 31.12 -15.19
C ASP A 293 21.92 30.02 -15.05
N GLY A 294 21.81 28.99 -15.89
CA GLY A 294 22.72 27.85 -15.88
C GLY A 294 22.36 26.76 -14.86
N VAL A 295 21.17 26.82 -14.25
CA VAL A 295 20.64 25.71 -13.44
C VAL A 295 19.47 25.07 -14.16
N TYR A 296 19.49 23.75 -14.22
CA TYR A 296 18.33 22.95 -14.58
C TYR A 296 17.87 22.20 -13.34
N LEU A 297 16.69 22.52 -12.82
CA LEU A 297 16.09 21.82 -11.69
C LEU A 297 14.98 20.89 -12.19
N TYR A 298 15.04 19.62 -11.79
CA TYR A 298 14.00 18.64 -12.09
C TYR A 298 13.57 17.95 -10.80
N GLY A 299 12.27 17.87 -10.57
CA GLY A 299 11.66 17.12 -9.49
C GLY A 299 11.30 15.70 -9.90
N VAL A 300 10.68 14.96 -8.96
CA VAL A 300 10.14 13.61 -9.20
C VAL A 300 9.13 13.59 -10.37
N ASP A 301 8.27 14.61 -10.48
CA ASP A 301 7.21 14.65 -11.49
C ASP A 301 7.74 14.88 -12.91
N ASP A 302 8.80 15.67 -13.05
CA ASP A 302 9.36 16.02 -14.36
C ASP A 302 10.08 14.83 -15.03
N LEU A 303 10.51 13.85 -14.23
CA LEU A 303 11.18 12.65 -14.73
C LEU A 303 10.24 11.72 -15.51
N GLN A 304 8.93 11.93 -15.41
CA GLN A 304 7.94 11.12 -16.13
C GLN A 304 8.03 11.31 -17.64
N SER A 305 8.29 12.53 -18.12
CA SER A 305 8.40 12.83 -19.56
C SER A 305 9.70 12.34 -20.20
N VAL A 306 10.69 11.94 -19.40
CA VAL A 306 12.01 11.53 -19.92
C VAL A 306 12.00 10.08 -20.44
N ILE A 307 10.96 9.29 -20.13
CA ILE A 307 10.99 7.82 -20.28
C ILE A 307 10.00 7.30 -21.34
N ASP A 308 9.79 8.08 -22.40
CA ASP A 308 8.81 7.76 -23.45
C ASP A 308 9.21 6.58 -24.36
N GLU A 309 10.48 6.16 -24.34
CA GLU A 309 10.91 4.99 -25.10
C GLU A 309 10.32 3.70 -24.48
N ASN A 310 9.53 2.97 -25.27
CA ASN A 310 8.78 1.74 -24.94
C ASN A 310 7.40 1.89 -24.26
N LEU A 311 6.76 3.05 -24.35
CA LEU A 311 5.42 3.29 -23.80
C LEU A 311 4.37 2.24 -24.23
N ALA A 312 4.40 1.80 -25.49
CA ALA A 312 3.42 0.84 -26.03
C ALA A 312 3.52 -0.55 -25.38
N GLN A 313 4.73 -1.10 -25.24
CA GLN A 313 4.96 -2.39 -24.58
C GLN A 313 4.60 -2.32 -23.10
N ARG A 314 4.94 -1.20 -22.43
CA ARG A 314 4.57 -0.97 -21.03
C ARG A 314 3.06 -0.91 -20.83
N ARG A 315 2.33 -0.22 -21.71
CA ARG A 315 0.86 -0.18 -21.66
C ARG A 315 0.25 -1.57 -21.79
N GLN A 316 0.76 -2.39 -22.71
CA GLN A 316 0.29 -3.78 -22.85
C GLN A 316 0.56 -4.60 -21.60
N ALA A 317 1.77 -4.51 -21.04
CA ALA A 317 2.12 -5.17 -19.78
C ALA A 317 1.21 -4.73 -18.62
N ALA A 318 0.91 -3.42 -18.53
CA ALA A 318 -0.01 -2.89 -17.53
C ALA A 318 -1.39 -3.52 -17.66
N VAL A 319 -1.95 -3.62 -18.88
CA VAL A 319 -3.29 -4.21 -19.10
C VAL A 319 -3.35 -5.65 -18.60
N GLU A 320 -2.33 -6.48 -18.89
CA GLU A 320 -2.27 -7.86 -18.41
C GLU A 320 -2.23 -7.93 -16.88
N ALA A 321 -1.44 -7.05 -16.26
CA ALA A 321 -1.35 -6.94 -14.82
C ALA A 321 -2.65 -6.46 -14.16
N GLU A 322 -3.39 -5.55 -14.78
CA GLU A 322 -4.70 -5.07 -14.31
C GLU A 322 -5.75 -6.18 -14.27
N VAL A 323 -5.76 -7.02 -15.31
CA VAL A 323 -6.64 -8.20 -15.37
C VAL A 323 -6.31 -9.14 -14.21
N MET A 324 -5.02 -9.41 -13.99
CA MET A 324 -4.58 -10.28 -12.89
C MET A 324 -4.92 -9.70 -11.51
N VAL A 325 -4.71 -8.40 -11.29
CA VAL A 325 -5.10 -7.71 -10.05
C VAL A 325 -6.61 -7.83 -9.81
N SER A 326 -7.42 -7.62 -10.83
CA SER A 326 -8.88 -7.73 -10.73
C SER A 326 -9.33 -9.14 -10.34
N GLN A 327 -8.69 -10.17 -10.89
CA GLN A 327 -8.94 -11.57 -10.54
C GLN A 327 -8.54 -11.86 -9.08
N LEU A 328 -7.36 -11.42 -8.64
CA LEU A 328 -6.86 -11.63 -7.28
C LEU A 328 -7.70 -10.88 -6.23
N ALA A 329 -8.12 -9.65 -6.52
CA ALA A 329 -9.04 -8.90 -5.67
C ALA A 329 -10.37 -9.65 -5.50
N SER A 330 -10.94 -10.14 -6.60
CA SER A 330 -12.17 -10.94 -6.58
C SER A 330 -12.03 -12.24 -5.76
N GLN A 331 -10.86 -12.88 -5.82
CA GLN A 331 -10.55 -14.06 -5.00
C GLN A 331 -10.51 -13.72 -3.51
N LEU A 332 -9.85 -12.64 -3.10
CA LEU A 332 -9.83 -12.22 -1.69
C LEU A 332 -11.23 -11.93 -1.16
N LEU A 333 -12.04 -11.19 -1.92
CA LEU A 333 -13.42 -10.85 -1.54
C LEU A 333 -14.28 -12.11 -1.40
N THR A 334 -14.09 -13.09 -2.29
CA THR A 334 -14.79 -14.37 -2.21
C THR A 334 -14.37 -15.14 -0.95
N GLN A 335 -13.07 -15.18 -0.62
CA GLN A 335 -12.59 -15.80 0.61
C GLN A 335 -13.13 -15.11 1.87
N GLN A 336 -13.22 -13.78 1.89
CA GLN A 336 -13.82 -13.04 3.01
C GLN A 336 -15.31 -13.38 3.19
N LYS A 337 -16.08 -13.45 2.10
CA LYS A 337 -17.49 -13.88 2.14
C LYS A 337 -17.65 -15.28 2.71
N ILE A 338 -16.77 -16.22 2.34
CA ILE A 338 -16.78 -17.59 2.87
C ILE A 338 -16.49 -17.60 4.38
N LEU A 339 -15.55 -16.79 4.86
CA LEU A 339 -15.23 -16.72 6.29
C LEU A 339 -16.38 -16.13 7.13
N GLN A 340 -17.04 -15.09 6.61
CA GLN A 340 -18.23 -14.51 7.23
C GLN A 340 -19.40 -15.53 7.28
N ALA A 341 -19.54 -16.37 6.24
CA ALA A 341 -20.49 -17.48 6.29
C ALA A 341 -20.11 -18.49 7.39
N GLY A 342 -18.82 -18.77 7.59
CA GLY A 342 -18.32 -19.66 8.64
C GLY A 342 -18.72 -19.25 10.07
N SER A 343 -18.61 -17.96 10.41
CA SER A 343 -19.04 -17.46 11.73
C SER A 343 -20.56 -17.57 11.92
N THR A 344 -21.32 -17.29 10.87
CA THR A 344 -22.78 -17.46 10.85
C THR A 344 -23.18 -18.93 11.06
N ILE A 345 -22.49 -19.85 10.38
CA ILE A 345 -22.69 -21.30 10.55
C ILE A 345 -22.36 -21.73 11.98
N HIS A 346 -21.27 -21.22 12.56
CA HIS A 346 -20.90 -21.53 13.94
C HIS A 346 -21.97 -21.04 14.94
N ALA A 347 -22.44 -19.80 14.80
CA ALA A 347 -23.51 -19.25 15.62
C ALA A 347 -24.80 -20.08 15.52
N TYR A 348 -25.17 -20.50 14.31
CA TYR A 348 -26.33 -21.37 14.08
C TYR A 348 -26.20 -22.75 14.76
N ARG A 349 -25.00 -23.36 14.72
CA ARG A 349 -24.72 -24.62 15.42
C ARG A 349 -24.78 -24.46 16.94
N ALA A 350 -24.18 -23.42 17.49
CA ALA A 350 -24.23 -23.13 18.92
C ALA A 350 -25.67 -22.93 19.42
N HIS A 351 -26.51 -22.23 18.64
CA HIS A 351 -27.94 -22.10 18.94
C HIS A 351 -28.65 -23.46 18.94
N SER A 352 -28.35 -24.32 17.97
CA SER A 352 -28.92 -25.66 17.85
C SER A 352 -28.55 -26.56 19.04
N GLU A 353 -27.28 -26.52 19.47
CA GLU A 353 -26.79 -27.23 20.66
C GLU A 353 -27.49 -26.73 21.94
N GLN A 354 -27.69 -25.42 22.07
CA GLN A 354 -28.44 -24.86 23.21
C GLN A 354 -29.89 -25.37 23.25
N GLN A 355 -30.58 -25.46 22.11
CA GLN A 355 -31.93 -26.01 22.05
C GLN A 355 -31.95 -27.51 22.38
N GLN A 356 -30.94 -28.26 21.93
CA GLN A 356 -30.78 -29.67 22.27
C GLN A 356 -30.64 -29.87 23.79
N GLN A 357 -29.76 -29.10 24.44
CA GLN A 357 -29.55 -29.18 25.90
C GLN A 357 -30.83 -28.85 26.68
N LEU A 358 -31.58 -27.84 26.25
CA LEU A 358 -32.84 -27.45 26.89
C LEU A 358 -33.90 -28.55 26.80
N GLU A 359 -34.11 -29.14 25.61
CA GLU A 359 -35.09 -30.20 25.45
C GLU A 359 -34.64 -31.50 26.13
N LEU A 360 -33.35 -31.82 26.12
CA LEU A 360 -32.79 -32.94 26.87
C LEU A 360 -33.04 -32.79 28.38
N GLY A 361 -32.80 -31.60 28.94
CA GLY A 361 -33.08 -31.32 30.35
C GLY A 361 -34.56 -31.50 30.70
N ARG A 362 -35.47 -31.10 29.82
CA ARG A 362 -36.91 -31.33 29.98
C ARG A 362 -37.27 -32.81 29.96
N ALA A 363 -36.68 -33.58 29.05
CA ALA A 363 -36.89 -35.01 28.95
C ALA A 363 -36.38 -35.75 30.20
N LEU A 364 -35.17 -35.43 30.67
CA LEU A 364 -34.62 -36.02 31.90
C LEU A 364 -35.49 -35.71 33.13
N ALA A 365 -35.98 -34.47 33.25
CA ALA A 365 -36.88 -34.09 34.33
C ALA A 365 -38.24 -34.81 34.26
N ALA A 366 -38.75 -35.08 33.05
CA ALA A 366 -39.97 -35.85 32.84
C ALA A 366 -39.81 -37.34 33.24
N LEU A 367 -38.67 -37.95 32.89
CA LEU A 367 -38.33 -39.31 33.31
C LEU A 367 -38.22 -39.43 34.83
N GLN A 368 -37.55 -38.46 35.49
CA GLN A 368 -37.44 -38.43 36.95
C GLN A 368 -38.79 -38.31 37.65
N LYS A 369 -39.79 -37.72 37.00
CA LYS A 369 -41.18 -37.63 37.50
C LYS A 369 -42.01 -38.89 37.23
N GLY A 370 -41.42 -39.94 36.65
CA GLY A 370 -42.07 -41.22 36.40
C GLY A 370 -42.92 -41.28 35.13
N GLN A 371 -42.73 -40.36 34.18
CA GLN A 371 -43.40 -40.46 32.87
C GLN A 371 -42.86 -41.66 32.08
N ALA A 372 -43.72 -42.25 31.24
CA ALA A 372 -43.35 -43.40 30.41
C ALA A 372 -42.18 -43.04 29.48
N PRO A 373 -41.06 -43.81 29.48
CA PRO A 373 -39.89 -43.47 28.69
C PRO A 373 -40.16 -43.32 27.20
N GLU A 374 -41.04 -44.15 26.63
CA GLU A 374 -41.42 -44.08 25.21
C GLU A 374 -42.06 -42.74 24.87
N GLU A 375 -43.02 -42.27 25.69
CA GLU A 375 -43.68 -40.99 25.48
C GLU A 375 -42.71 -39.81 25.58
N VAL A 376 -41.80 -39.85 26.56
CA VAL A 376 -40.79 -38.79 26.74
C VAL A 376 -39.83 -38.72 25.55
N MET A 377 -39.39 -39.87 25.04
CA MET A 377 -38.51 -39.94 23.88
C MET A 377 -39.20 -39.45 22.60
N THR A 378 -40.46 -39.82 22.37
CA THR A 378 -41.26 -39.31 21.25
C THR A 378 -41.44 -37.80 21.34
N GLN A 379 -41.72 -37.26 22.53
CA GLN A 379 -41.87 -35.82 22.74
C GLN A 379 -40.56 -35.06 22.55
N LEU A 380 -39.44 -35.60 23.04
CA LEU A 380 -38.11 -35.04 22.83
C LEU A 380 -37.79 -34.95 21.33
N ALA A 381 -37.94 -36.06 20.60
CA ALA A 381 -37.70 -36.11 19.17
C ALA A 381 -38.57 -35.07 18.43
N HIS A 382 -39.87 -35.05 18.70
CA HIS A 382 -40.78 -34.12 18.05
C HIS A 382 -40.45 -32.64 18.33
N ARG A 383 -40.21 -32.29 19.60
CA ARG A 383 -39.90 -30.90 19.99
C ARG A 383 -38.56 -30.45 19.45
N LEU A 384 -37.54 -31.30 19.53
CA LEU A 384 -36.20 -30.99 19.03
C LEU A 384 -36.23 -30.78 17.51
N THR A 385 -36.83 -31.70 16.75
CA THR A 385 -36.98 -31.57 15.29
C THR A 385 -37.72 -30.28 14.93
N LYS A 386 -38.85 -29.99 15.60
CA LYS A 386 -39.62 -28.77 15.31
C LYS A 386 -38.81 -27.50 15.58
N LYS A 387 -38.06 -27.44 16.69
CA LYS A 387 -37.24 -26.28 17.05
C LYS A 387 -36.06 -26.09 16.11
N LEU A 388 -35.39 -27.17 15.71
CA LEU A 388 -34.25 -27.10 14.78
C LEU A 388 -34.69 -26.74 13.36
N MET A 389 -35.87 -27.18 12.92
CA MET A 389 -36.37 -26.91 11.56
C MET A 389 -37.07 -25.55 11.42
N HIS A 390 -37.47 -24.94 12.52
CA HIS A 390 -38.25 -23.69 12.50
C HIS A 390 -37.50 -22.51 11.84
N PRO A 391 -36.21 -22.23 12.16
CA PRO A 391 -35.47 -21.14 11.54
C PRO A 391 -35.36 -21.30 10.01
N THR A 392 -35.00 -22.50 9.53
CA THR A 392 -34.88 -22.80 8.10
C THR A 392 -36.23 -22.64 7.38
N SER A 393 -37.32 -23.05 8.03
CA SER A 393 -38.68 -22.88 7.49
C SER A 393 -39.10 -21.42 7.36
N ILE A 394 -38.64 -20.55 8.27
CA ILE A 394 -38.88 -19.10 8.19
C ILE A 394 -38.05 -18.51 7.04
N LEU A 395 -36.75 -18.81 6.99
CA LEU A 395 -35.84 -18.36 5.93
C LEU A 395 -36.33 -18.73 4.53
N LEU A 396 -36.83 -19.95 4.33
CA LEU A 396 -37.39 -20.37 3.04
C LEU A 396 -38.65 -19.60 2.65
N ARG A 397 -39.49 -19.21 3.62
CA ARG A 397 -40.68 -18.37 3.34
C ARG A 397 -40.30 -16.94 3.04
N GLU A 398 -39.34 -16.38 3.79
CA GLU A 398 -38.83 -15.03 3.54
C GLU A 398 -38.16 -14.93 2.17
N ALA A 399 -37.34 -15.91 1.80
CA ALA A 399 -36.73 -15.99 0.47
C ALA A 399 -37.78 -16.05 -0.65
N ALA A 400 -38.88 -16.79 -0.45
CA ALA A 400 -39.98 -16.86 -1.41
C ALA A 400 -40.79 -15.55 -1.53
N GLN A 401 -40.75 -14.70 -0.50
CA GLN A 401 -41.41 -13.39 -0.47
C GLN A 401 -40.50 -12.24 -0.93
N HIS A 402 -39.21 -12.52 -1.15
CA HIS A 402 -38.23 -11.53 -1.57
C HIS A 402 -38.50 -11.05 -3.00
N GLU A 403 -38.20 -9.78 -3.30
CA GLU A 403 -38.47 -9.16 -4.61
C GLU A 403 -37.72 -9.80 -5.79
N HIS A 404 -36.68 -10.59 -5.48
CA HIS A 404 -35.82 -11.25 -6.46
C HIS A 404 -36.08 -12.77 -6.40
N PRO A 405 -36.87 -13.34 -7.32
CA PRO A 405 -37.30 -14.74 -7.26
C PRO A 405 -36.14 -15.74 -7.38
N ASP A 406 -35.00 -15.31 -7.91
CA ASP A 406 -33.81 -16.15 -8.10
C ASP A 406 -33.21 -16.64 -6.76
N TYR A 407 -33.40 -15.91 -5.65
CA TYR A 407 -32.89 -16.33 -4.34
C TYR A 407 -33.55 -17.60 -3.83
N PHE A 408 -34.88 -17.68 -3.94
CA PHE A 408 -35.63 -18.86 -3.50
C PHE A 408 -35.31 -20.07 -4.38
N GLU A 409 -35.24 -19.88 -5.71
CA GLU A 409 -34.88 -20.94 -6.64
C GLU A 409 -33.46 -21.47 -6.38
N TRP A 410 -32.49 -20.58 -6.14
CA TRP A 410 -31.15 -20.98 -5.76
C TRP A 410 -31.13 -21.78 -4.44
N MET A 411 -31.76 -21.27 -3.38
CA MET A 411 -31.83 -21.97 -2.08
C MET A 411 -32.49 -23.35 -2.19
N LYS A 412 -33.62 -23.44 -2.92
CA LYS A 412 -34.35 -24.70 -3.15
C LYS A 412 -33.45 -25.73 -3.85
N ASN A 413 -32.78 -25.33 -4.92
CA ASN A 413 -31.92 -26.22 -5.70
C ASN A 413 -30.72 -26.69 -4.88
N GLN A 414 -30.07 -25.79 -4.12
CA GLN A 414 -28.93 -26.16 -3.27
C GLN A 414 -29.34 -27.04 -2.09
N LEU A 415 -30.50 -26.80 -1.48
CA LEU A 415 -30.99 -27.61 -0.36
C LEU A 415 -31.32 -29.05 -0.81
N ASN A 416 -31.89 -29.20 -2.00
CA ASN A 416 -32.10 -30.52 -2.62
C ASN A 416 -30.76 -31.21 -2.92
N ASP A 417 -29.81 -30.50 -3.52
CA ASP A 417 -28.48 -31.04 -3.83
C ASP A 417 -27.75 -31.52 -2.57
N VAL A 418 -27.82 -30.76 -1.46
CA VAL A 418 -27.23 -31.15 -0.17
C VAL A 418 -27.88 -32.42 0.39
N PHE A 419 -29.20 -32.57 0.29
CA PHE A 419 -29.89 -33.78 0.73
C PHE A 419 -29.58 -35.00 -0.14
N GLU A 420 -29.43 -34.82 -1.45
CA GLU A 420 -29.06 -35.90 -2.38
C GLU A 420 -27.62 -36.40 -2.16
N HIS A 421 -26.72 -35.50 -1.74
CA HIS A 421 -25.31 -35.81 -1.51
C HIS A 421 -24.95 -36.04 -0.03
N GLU A 422 -25.94 -36.15 0.85
CA GLU A 422 -25.72 -36.38 2.27
C GLU A 422 -25.07 -37.77 2.48
N ARG A 423 -23.91 -37.81 3.17
CA ARG A 423 -23.21 -39.08 3.44
C ARG A 423 -24.13 -39.98 4.26
N LYS A 424 -24.54 -41.10 3.67
CA LYS A 424 -25.25 -42.18 4.40
C LYS A 424 -24.45 -42.52 5.65
N PRO A 425 -25.11 -42.63 6.83
CA PRO A 425 -24.42 -43.00 8.05
C PRO A 425 -23.70 -44.33 7.83
N LYS A 426 -22.43 -44.43 8.28
CA LYS A 426 -21.75 -45.72 8.38
C LYS A 426 -22.60 -46.58 9.31
N ASN A 427 -23.30 -47.56 8.77
CA ASN A 427 -23.92 -48.60 9.56
C ASN A 427 -22.80 -49.31 10.33
N THR A 428 -22.62 -48.96 11.60
CA THR A 428 -22.00 -49.84 12.59
C THR A 428 -23.08 -50.87 12.94
N ALA A 429 -23.10 -51.96 12.18
CA ALA A 429 -23.74 -53.19 12.59
C ALA A 429 -22.61 -54.18 12.90
N ASP A 430 -22.47 -54.51 14.19
CA ASP A 430 -21.91 -55.78 14.64
C ASP A 430 -22.84 -56.94 14.20
#